data_AF-A0A2Y9J508-F1
#
_entry.id   AF-A0A2Y9J508-F1
#
_cell.length_a   1.000
_cell.length_b   1.000
_cell.length_c   1.000
_cell.angle_alpha   90.00
_cell.angle_beta   90.00
_cell.angle_gamma   90.00
#
_symmetry.space_group_name_H-M   'P 1'
#
loop_
_entity.id
_entity.type
_entity.pdbx_description
1 polymer ?
#
loop_
_entity_poly.entity_id
_entity_poly.type
_entity_poly.pdbx_seq_one_letter_code
_entity_poly.pdbx_strand_id
1 'polypeptide(L)'
;METDYLKRCFGNCLSQALAEVAKVRPSDPIEYLGHWLYHYRKTVKAKEEESQRESQLKEEQGNSLKETAMTEMLNQEACQIQQKCEKCDKPLTSVASSTKKTTFIQENTKPLEKDALKQESLPGTSNMIPGMPQ
;
A
#
# COMPACT_ATOMS: atom_id res chain seq x y z
N MET A 1 26.33 33.48 17.53
CA MET A 1 25.46 32.29 17.59
C MET A 1 24.00 32.59 17.20
N GLU A 2 23.64 33.85 17.11
CA GLU A 2 22.28 34.37 16.97
C GLU A 2 21.84 34.41 15.50
N THR A 3 22.80 34.65 14.60
CA THR A 3 22.57 34.70 13.14
C THR A 3 22.18 33.34 12.56
N ASP A 4 22.84 32.26 12.99
CA ASP A 4 22.52 30.91 12.54
C ASP A 4 21.14 30.47 13.04
N TYR A 5 20.79 30.86 14.27
CA TYR A 5 19.46 30.66 14.82
C TYR A 5 18.40 31.38 13.99
N LEU A 6 18.58 32.68 13.70
CA LEU A 6 17.65 33.44 12.85
C LEU A 6 17.51 32.83 11.46
N LYS A 7 18.62 32.41 10.84
CA LYS A 7 18.58 31.76 9.51
C LYS A 7 17.77 30.47 9.53
N ARG A 8 17.93 29.64 10.57
CA ARG A 8 17.18 28.37 10.69
C ARG A 8 15.69 28.59 10.96
N CYS A 9 15.36 29.49 11.89
CA CYS A 9 13.97 29.69 12.29
C CYS A 9 13.17 30.57 11.31
N PHE A 10 13.80 31.61 10.76
CA PHE A 10 13.12 32.63 9.98
C PHE A 10 13.63 32.78 8.54
N GLY A 11 14.72 32.12 8.16
CA GLY A 11 15.31 32.28 6.83
C GLY A 11 14.35 31.90 5.70
N ASN A 12 13.74 30.71 5.78
CA ASN A 12 12.81 30.25 4.76
C ASN A 12 11.51 31.06 4.74
N CYS A 13 10.95 31.38 5.91
CA CYS A 13 9.69 32.14 5.95
C CYS A 13 9.88 33.58 5.47
N LEU A 14 10.94 34.27 5.91
CA LEU A 14 11.20 35.65 5.52
C LEU A 14 11.58 35.74 4.04
N SER A 15 12.39 34.82 3.51
CA SER A 15 12.75 34.84 2.08
C SER A 15 11.54 34.69 1.17
N GLN A 16 10.62 33.77 1.51
CA GLN A 16 9.37 33.59 0.76
C GLN A 16 8.44 34.79 0.91
N ALA A 17 8.28 35.30 2.13
CA ALA A 17 7.44 36.47 2.40
C ALA A 17 7.94 37.71 1.63
N LEU A 18 9.25 37.95 1.65
CA LEU A 18 9.89 39.04 0.92
C LEU A 18 9.78 38.86 -0.60
N ALA A 19 9.88 37.63 -1.10
CA ALA A 19 9.64 37.34 -2.52
C ALA A 19 8.20 37.67 -2.92
N GLU A 20 7.21 37.35 -2.09
CA GLU A 20 5.80 37.71 -2.34
C GLU A 20 5.56 39.22 -2.27
N VAL A 21 6.12 39.91 -1.27
CA VAL A 21 6.07 41.39 -1.19
C VAL A 21 6.68 42.03 -2.44
N ALA A 22 7.82 41.52 -2.92
CA ALA A 22 8.50 42.03 -4.11
C ALA A 22 7.68 41.85 -5.39
N LYS A 23 6.89 40.77 -5.47
CA LYS A 23 5.97 40.49 -6.59
C LYS A 23 4.73 41.37 -6.53
N VAL A 24 4.05 41.42 -5.39
CA VAL A 24 2.75 42.09 -5.22
C VAL A 24 2.90 43.62 -5.13
N ARG A 25 4.04 44.10 -4.59
CA ARG A 25 4.31 45.53 -4.34
C ARG A 25 3.13 46.24 -3.67
N PRO A 26 2.71 45.79 -2.48
CA PRO A 26 1.62 46.40 -1.75
C PRO A 26 1.95 47.85 -1.36
N SER A 27 0.91 48.67 -1.17
CA SER A 27 1.07 50.04 -0.71
C SER A 27 1.68 50.14 0.69
N ASP A 28 1.39 49.16 1.57
CA ASP A 28 2.06 48.97 2.85
C ASP A 28 2.75 47.59 2.89
N PRO A 29 4.07 47.52 2.64
CA PRO A 29 4.81 46.26 2.65
C PRO A 29 5.02 45.68 4.04
N ILE A 30 4.98 46.49 5.11
CA ILE A 30 5.20 46.00 6.48
C ILE A 30 3.94 45.31 6.97
N GLU A 31 2.77 45.92 6.77
CA GLU A 31 1.49 45.32 7.12
C GLU A 31 1.23 44.03 6.33
N TYR A 32 1.48 44.06 5.02
CA TYR A 32 1.32 42.87 4.17
C TYR A 32 2.22 41.72 4.63
N LEU A 33 3.47 42.00 4.99
CA LEU A 33 4.40 41.00 5.50
C LEU A 33 3.89 40.36 6.80
N GLY A 34 3.33 41.18 7.71
CA GLY A 34 2.72 40.70 8.95
C GLY A 34 1.57 39.73 8.71
N HIS A 35 0.64 40.10 7.81
CA HIS A 35 -0.46 39.21 7.41
C HIS A 35 0.06 37.94 6.75
N TRP A 36 1.04 38.03 5.85
CA TRP A 36 1.62 36.88 5.18
C TRP A 36 2.22 35.88 6.19
N LEU A 37 3.03 36.38 7.14
CA LEU A 37 3.66 35.56 8.17
C LEU A 37 2.63 34.92 9.12
N TYR A 38 1.53 35.62 9.43
CA TYR A 38 0.44 35.08 10.24
C TYR A 38 -0.20 33.84 9.59
N HIS A 39 -0.43 33.90 8.28
CA HIS A 39 -1.02 32.79 7.52
C HIS A 39 -0.02 31.68 7.20
N TYR A 40 1.26 32.01 7.06
CA TYR A 40 2.33 31.08 6.68
C TYR A 40 2.41 29.84 7.57
N ARG A 41 2.23 29.97 8.88
CA ARG A 41 2.32 28.82 9.80
C ARG A 41 1.28 27.74 9.50
N LYS A 42 0.09 28.14 9.07
CA LYS A 42 -0.99 27.21 8.72
C LYS A 42 -0.68 26.52 7.38
N THR A 43 -0.16 27.27 6.41
CA THR A 43 0.13 26.74 5.07
C THR A 43 1.36 25.83 5.05
N VAL A 44 2.39 26.12 5.85
CA VAL A 44 3.59 25.26 5.96
C VAL A 44 3.25 23.88 6.48
N LYS A 45 2.47 23.82 7.56
CA LYS A 45 2.08 22.53 8.15
C LYS A 45 1.33 21.66 7.15
N ALA A 46 0.39 22.25 6.41
CA ALA A 46 -0.35 21.54 5.37
C ALA A 46 0.56 21.03 4.24
N LYS A 47 1.53 21.86 3.80
CA LYS A 47 2.48 21.50 2.74
C LYS A 47 3.47 20.42 3.17
N GLU A 48 3.92 20.45 4.42
CA GLU A 48 4.79 19.41 4.97
C GLU A 48 4.06 18.06 5.05
N GLU A 49 2.82 18.06 5.54
CA GLU A 49 1.99 16.85 5.58
C GLU A 49 1.71 16.32 4.15
N GLU A 50 1.47 17.20 3.18
CA GLU A 50 1.31 16.84 1.77
C GLU A 50 2.59 16.20 1.20
N SER A 51 3.75 16.81 1.42
CA SER A 51 5.04 16.27 0.97
C SER A 51 5.35 14.91 1.61
N GLN A 52 4.99 14.71 2.88
CA GLN A 52 5.13 13.41 3.53
C GLN A 52 4.20 12.36 2.91
N ARG A 53 2.94 12.72 2.64
CA ARG A 53 1.98 11.82 1.97
C ARG A 53 2.45 11.44 0.57
N GLU A 54 2.94 12.40 -0.22
CA GLU A 54 3.49 12.13 -1.55
C GLU A 54 4.71 11.20 -1.51
N SER A 55 5.57 11.36 -0.50
CA SER A 55 6.75 10.51 -0.32
C SER A 55 6.34 9.07 0.01
N GLN A 56 5.37 8.88 0.92
CA GLN A 56 4.82 7.57 1.27
C GLN A 56 4.17 6.88 0.06
N LEU A 57 3.39 7.63 -0.72
CA LEU A 57 2.74 7.10 -1.92
C LEU A 57 3.76 6.60 -2.95
N LYS A 58 4.84 7.34 -3.18
CA LYS A 58 5.92 6.94 -4.10
C LYS A 58 6.65 5.69 -3.61
N GLU A 59 6.88 5.58 -2.31
CA GLU A 59 7.49 4.40 -1.72
C GLU A 59 6.61 3.16 -1.90
N GLU A 60 5.31 3.28 -1.62
CA GLU A 60 4.34 2.20 -1.81
C GLU A 60 4.25 1.75 -3.27
N GLN A 61 4.20 2.69 -4.22
CA GLN A 61 4.25 2.38 -5.65
C GLN A 61 5.52 1.62 -6.02
N GLY A 62 6.68 2.07 -5.50
CA GLY A 62 7.94 1.38 -5.71
C GLY A 62 7.95 -0.04 -5.13
N ASN A 63 7.32 -0.25 -3.98
CA ASN A 63 7.21 -1.57 -3.36
C ASN A 63 6.28 -2.49 -4.13
N SER A 64 5.12 -1.99 -4.57
CA SER A 64 4.17 -2.73 -5.41
C SER A 64 4.81 -3.17 -6.74
N LEU A 65 5.59 -2.29 -7.38
CA LEU A 65 6.34 -2.64 -8.59
C LEU A 65 7.38 -3.75 -8.34
N LYS A 66 8.06 -3.74 -7.19
CA LYS A 66 9.01 -4.80 -6.83
C LYS A 66 8.29 -6.12 -6.53
N GLU A 67 7.17 -6.07 -5.83
CA GLU A 67 6.36 -7.25 -5.48
C GLU A 67 5.78 -7.93 -6.71
N THR A 68 5.25 -7.15 -7.66
CA THR A 68 4.73 -7.66 -8.93
C THR A 68 5.84 -8.31 -9.77
N ALA A 69 7.00 -7.68 -9.88
CA ALA A 69 8.16 -8.26 -10.55
C ALA A 69 8.62 -9.57 -9.89
N MET A 70 8.66 -9.62 -8.56
CA MET A 70 9.01 -10.84 -7.82
C MET A 70 8.01 -11.97 -8.06
N THR A 71 6.71 -11.63 -8.07
CA THR A 71 5.62 -12.60 -8.31
C THR A 71 5.66 -13.13 -9.75
N GLU A 72 5.96 -12.29 -10.73
CA GLU A 72 6.13 -12.71 -12.12
C GLU A 72 7.28 -13.70 -12.28
N MET A 73 8.44 -13.43 -11.67
CA MET A 73 9.58 -14.35 -11.68
C MET A 73 9.22 -15.71 -11.05
N LEU A 74 8.56 -15.71 -9.89
CA LEU A 74 8.11 -16.94 -9.22
C LEU A 74 7.12 -17.74 -10.08
N ASN A 75 6.17 -17.08 -10.73
CA ASN A 75 5.23 -17.72 -11.65
C ASN A 75 5.95 -18.32 -12.87
N GLN A 76 6.94 -17.62 -13.42
CA GLN A 76 7.73 -18.12 -14.54
C GLN A 76 8.55 -19.36 -14.13
N GLU A 77 9.15 -19.37 -12.95
CA GLU A 77 9.84 -20.54 -12.40
C GLU A 77 8.87 -21.72 -12.19
N ALA A 78 7.70 -21.48 -11.59
CA ALA A 78 6.69 -22.50 -11.36
C ALA A 78 6.21 -23.14 -12.69
N CYS A 79 5.95 -22.32 -13.72
CA CYS A 79 5.59 -22.81 -15.05
C CYS A 79 6.69 -23.69 -15.67
N GLN A 80 7.96 -23.30 -15.51
CA GLN A 80 9.10 -24.09 -15.99
C GLN A 80 9.23 -25.43 -15.27
N ILE A 81 9.03 -25.47 -13.95
CA ILE A 81 9.06 -26.69 -13.16
C ILE A 81 7.93 -27.62 -13.59
N GLN A 82 6.69 -27.12 -13.67
CA GLN A 82 5.54 -27.91 -14.10
C GLN A 82 5.75 -28.51 -15.50
N GLN A 83 6.22 -27.70 -16.45
CA GLN A 83 6.50 -28.18 -17.81
C GLN A 83 7.59 -29.27 -17.82
N LYS A 84 8.62 -29.16 -16.97
CA LYS A 84 9.68 -30.18 -16.85
C LYS A 84 9.17 -31.46 -16.20
N CYS A 85 8.34 -31.38 -15.17
CA CYS A 85 7.69 -32.54 -14.54
C CYS A 85 6.79 -33.28 -15.55
N GLU A 86 5.91 -32.56 -16.25
CA GLU A 86 5.03 -33.14 -17.29
C GLU A 86 5.80 -33.77 -18.46
N LYS A 87 7.01 -33.27 -18.76
CA LYS A 87 7.91 -33.88 -19.76
C LYS A 87 8.58 -35.16 -19.26
N CYS A 88 8.86 -35.27 -17.96
CA CYS A 88 9.41 -36.46 -17.31
C CYS A 88 8.37 -37.56 -17.08
N ASP A 89 7.09 -37.20 -16.91
CA ASP A 89 5.99 -38.13 -16.65
C ASP A 89 5.40 -38.80 -17.90
N LYS A 90 6.03 -38.65 -19.09
CA LYS A 90 5.65 -39.38 -20.30
C LYS A 90 6.27 -40.78 -20.24
N PRO A 91 5.50 -41.86 -20.00
CA PRO A 91 6.03 -43.20 -20.11
C PRO A 91 6.15 -43.51 -21.60
N LEU A 92 7.33 -43.94 -22.01
CA LEU A 92 7.51 -44.82 -23.16
C LEU A 92 6.66 -46.07 -22.90
N THR A 93 5.38 -46.04 -23.28
CA THR A 93 4.56 -47.24 -23.42
C THR A 93 5.05 -48.00 -24.64
N SER A 94 6.04 -48.87 -24.43
CA SER A 94 6.18 -50.07 -25.25
C SER A 94 6.62 -51.25 -24.39
N VAL A 95 5.68 -52.18 -24.27
CA VAL A 95 5.83 -53.62 -23.99
C VAL A 95 6.02 -54.05 -22.52
N ALA A 96 4.85 -54.32 -21.93
CA ALA A 96 4.46 -55.50 -21.16
C ALA A 96 5.52 -56.43 -20.51
N SER A 97 5.14 -56.80 -19.28
CA SER A 97 5.43 -58.04 -18.53
C SER A 97 6.68 -58.07 -17.66
N SER A 98 6.50 -57.85 -16.35
CA SER A 98 7.02 -58.80 -15.37
C SER A 98 6.34 -58.60 -14.01
N THR A 99 5.48 -59.57 -13.71
CA THR A 99 4.92 -59.98 -12.42
C THR A 99 5.89 -59.77 -11.25
N LYS A 100 5.38 -59.26 -10.11
CA LYS A 100 5.50 -59.90 -8.78
C LYS A 100 4.77 -59.10 -7.68
N LYS A 101 3.73 -59.77 -7.20
CA LYS A 101 2.91 -59.63 -5.99
C LYS A 101 3.71 -59.32 -4.72
N THR A 102 3.24 -58.36 -3.91
CA THR A 102 3.20 -58.47 -2.44
C THR A 102 1.95 -57.77 -1.89
N THR A 103 1.14 -58.57 -1.23
CA THR A 103 -0.08 -58.27 -0.47
C THR A 103 0.27 -57.70 0.91
N PHE A 104 -0.69 -56.98 1.55
CA PHE A 104 -1.00 -56.86 3.01
C PHE A 104 -1.17 -55.38 3.45
N ILE A 105 -2.23 -54.86 4.08
CA ILE A 105 -3.59 -55.27 4.54
C ILE A 105 -4.43 -53.96 4.65
N GLN A 106 -5.68 -53.87 4.15
CA GLN A 106 -6.98 -53.82 4.90
C GLN A 106 -6.92 -53.06 6.25
N GLU A 107 -7.84 -52.27 6.78
CA GLU A 107 -9.30 -52.11 6.71
C GLU A 107 -9.60 -50.95 7.68
N ASN A 108 -10.44 -49.96 7.34
CA ASN A 108 -11.50 -49.52 8.27
C ASN A 108 -12.55 -48.68 7.53
N THR A 109 -13.75 -49.23 7.57
CA THR A 109 -15.09 -48.72 7.35
C THR A 109 -15.39 -47.27 7.75
N LYS A 110 -16.19 -46.58 6.90
CA LYS A 110 -17.12 -45.47 7.24
C LYS A 110 -18.01 -45.84 8.46
N PRO A 111 -18.73 -44.92 9.17
CA PRO A 111 -19.40 -43.70 8.65
C PRO A 111 -19.58 -42.51 9.65
N LEU A 112 -20.26 -41.45 9.15
CA LEU A 112 -21.38 -40.77 9.81
C LEU A 112 -21.15 -39.48 10.65
N GLU A 113 -21.85 -38.41 10.20
CA GLU A 113 -22.48 -37.31 10.97
C GLU A 113 -21.56 -36.32 11.74
N LYS A 114 -21.85 -35.02 11.92
CA LYS A 114 -23.09 -34.24 11.94
C LYS A 114 -22.76 -32.73 12.01
N ASP A 115 -23.71 -31.90 11.57
CA ASP A 115 -24.04 -30.54 12.06
C ASP A 115 -22.97 -29.41 11.95
N ALA A 116 -23.25 -28.15 11.62
CA ALA A 116 -24.49 -27.39 11.66
C ALA A 116 -24.44 -26.20 10.68
N LEU A 117 -25.63 -25.92 10.12
CA LEU A 117 -26.21 -24.62 9.76
C LEU A 117 -25.31 -23.48 9.23
N LYS A 118 -25.60 -23.14 7.97
CA LYS A 118 -25.70 -21.75 7.52
C LYS A 118 -26.75 -20.99 8.33
N GLN A 119 -26.45 -19.71 8.57
CA GLN A 119 -27.27 -18.53 8.94
C GLN A 119 -26.45 -17.77 10.01
N GLU A 120 -26.02 -16.52 9.83
CA GLU A 120 -26.75 -15.27 9.63
C GLU A 120 -25.73 -14.17 9.28
N SER A 121 -25.99 -13.35 8.26
CA SER A 121 -26.32 -11.92 8.42
C SER A 121 -25.11 -10.98 8.50
N LEU A 122 -24.88 -10.26 7.39
CA LEU A 122 -24.23 -8.95 7.39
C LEU A 122 -25.13 -7.94 8.12
N PRO A 123 -24.53 -6.95 8.81
CA PRO A 123 -25.06 -5.60 8.83
C PRO A 123 -24.06 -4.71 8.06
N GLY A 124 -24.45 -3.95 7.04
CA GLY A 124 -25.62 -3.09 7.00
C GLY A 124 -25.12 -1.65 7.08
N THR A 125 -24.84 -1.06 5.91
CA THR A 125 -24.65 0.39 5.73
C THR A 125 -25.89 1.11 6.27
N SER A 126 -25.73 1.99 7.26
CA SER A 126 -26.77 2.95 7.62
C SER A 126 -26.13 4.28 7.98
N ASN A 127 -26.32 5.25 7.09
CA ASN A 127 -25.98 6.65 7.25
C ASN A 127 -26.80 7.27 8.39
N MET A 128 -26.14 7.95 9.33
CA MET A 128 -26.81 8.78 10.33
C MET A 128 -26.75 10.24 9.88
N ILE A 129 -27.93 10.81 9.63
CA ILE A 129 -28.16 12.25 9.42
C ILE A 129 -28.31 12.89 10.80
N PRO A 130 -27.62 14.01 11.12
CA PRO A 130 -27.81 14.69 12.40
C PRO A 130 -29.06 15.59 12.39
N GLY A 131 -29.96 15.37 13.36
CA GLY A 131 -31.07 16.28 13.66
C GLY A 131 -30.60 17.51 14.47
N MET A 132 -31.09 18.69 14.10
CA MET A 132 -30.98 19.94 14.84
C MET A 132 -32.17 20.09 15.80
N PRO A 133 -31.99 20.58 17.04
CA PRO A 133 -33.09 21.04 17.86
C PRO A 133 -33.41 22.52 17.62
N GLN A 134 -34.68 22.83 17.86
CA GLN A 134 -35.42 24.07 17.63
C GLN A 134 -35.13 25.16 18.67
#